data_AF-A0ABD1Z4R0-F1
#
_entry.id   AF-A0ABD1Z4R0-F1
#
_cell.length_a   1.000
_cell.length_b   1.000
_cell.length_c   1.000
_cell.angle_alpha   90.00
_cell.angle_beta   90.00
_cell.angle_gamma   90.00
#
_symmetry.space_group_name_H-M   'P 1'
#
loop_
_entity.id
_entity.type
_entity.pdbx_description
1 polymer ?
#
loop_
_entity_poly.entity_id
_entity_poly.type
_entity_poly.pdbx_seq_one_letter_code
_entity_poly.pdbx_strand_id
1 'polypeptide(L)'
;MFLKAIDASNKVKTATWQAKHLAVEIRGLDPTNILQFVVDNASVNMKTEKLLYEEFPHIQWDRCVAHGLNLLCEDIGKLEWIEDLFKMCAEKVKYVKNHHMMNTMFLDDFSDGLTLLKSGLTRFMTNFIMINRAYAVRYWLRKLVNSGICMKKVWLMLKVLGAVKVFNV
;
A
#
# COMPACT_ATOMS: atom_id res chain seq x y z
N MET A 1 -11.76 19.68 -7.59
CA MET A 1 -12.94 20.12 -6.82
C MET A 1 -13.35 18.98 -5.90
N PHE A 2 -13.61 19.25 -4.62
CA PHE A 2 -14.08 18.28 -3.64
C PHE A 2 -15.50 18.67 -3.23
N LEU A 3 -16.43 17.72 -3.21
CA LEU A 3 -17.83 18.00 -2.91
C LEU A 3 -18.11 17.94 -1.40
N LYS A 4 -17.89 16.78 -0.79
CA LYS A 4 -18.30 16.51 0.60
C LYS A 4 -17.60 15.30 1.19
N ALA A 5 -17.44 15.31 2.51
CA ALA A 5 -17.15 14.12 3.32
C ALA A 5 -18.21 13.99 4.42
N ILE A 6 -18.55 12.75 4.77
CA ILE A 6 -19.50 12.42 5.81
C ILE A 6 -18.76 11.61 6.87
N ASP A 7 -18.77 12.09 8.12
CA ASP A 7 -18.23 11.32 9.24
C ASP A 7 -19.16 10.13 9.55
N ALA A 8 -18.60 8.93 9.46
CA ALA A 8 -19.27 7.67 9.67
C ALA A 8 -18.63 6.84 10.80
N SER A 9 -17.84 7.46 11.68
CA SER A 9 -17.06 6.78 12.72
C SER A 9 -17.93 6.00 13.72
N ASN A 10 -19.10 6.53 14.07
CA ASN A 10 -20.02 5.93 15.04
C ASN A 10 -21.25 5.27 14.40
N LYS A 11 -21.14 4.84 13.12
CA LYS A 11 -22.27 4.30 12.36
C LYS A 11 -21.93 2.92 11.80
N VAL A 12 -22.92 2.04 11.77
CA VAL A 12 -22.84 0.81 10.98
C VAL A 12 -23.03 1.21 9.52
N LYS A 13 -21.96 1.07 8.73
CA LYS A 13 -21.93 1.47 7.32
C LYS A 13 -22.63 0.44 6.45
N THR A 14 -23.93 0.22 6.66
CA THR A 14 -24.73 -0.70 5.85
C THR A 14 -24.94 -0.16 4.45
N ALA A 15 -25.33 -1.03 3.52
CA ALA A 15 -25.63 -0.63 2.15
C ALA A 15 -26.77 0.39 2.07
N THR A 16 -27.79 0.20 2.92
CA THR A 16 -28.95 1.10 3.04
C THR A 16 -28.56 2.46 3.61
N TRP A 17 -27.67 2.49 4.60
CA TRP A 17 -27.16 3.74 5.16
C TRP A 17 -26.40 4.52 4.08
N GLN A 18 -25.50 3.86 3.33
CA GLN A 18 -24.75 4.51 2.26
C GLN A 18 -25.66 5.00 1.12
N ALA A 19 -26.60 4.17 0.66
CA ALA A 19 -27.55 4.53 -0.40
C ALA A 19 -28.36 5.78 -0.02
N LYS A 20 -28.87 5.83 1.21
CA LYS A 20 -29.62 7.00 1.70
C LYS A 20 -28.82 8.30 1.61
N HIS A 21 -27.54 8.28 2.00
CA HIS A 21 -26.70 9.48 1.98
C HIS A 21 -26.31 9.87 0.55
N LEU A 22 -25.93 8.88 -0.28
CA LEU A 22 -25.59 9.14 -1.68
C LEU A 22 -26.78 9.69 -2.47
N ALA A 23 -27.99 9.15 -2.28
CA ALA A 23 -29.19 9.63 -2.96
C ALA A 23 -29.51 11.10 -2.66
N VAL A 24 -29.22 11.58 -1.44
CA VAL A 24 -29.38 13.01 -1.10
C VAL A 24 -28.43 13.86 -1.92
N GLU A 25 -27.16 13.46 -2.02
CA GLU A 25 -26.16 14.21 -2.78
C GLU A 25 -26.42 14.14 -4.30
N ILE A 26 -26.83 12.98 -4.82
CA ILE A 26 -27.19 12.80 -6.24
C ILE A 26 -28.32 13.74 -6.64
N ARG A 27 -29.39 13.82 -5.84
CA ARG A 27 -30.51 14.74 -6.11
C ARG A 27 -30.09 16.20 -6.00
N GLY A 28 -29.21 16.52 -5.04
CA GLY A 28 -28.69 17.89 -4.86
C GLY A 28 -27.81 18.38 -6.02
N LEU A 29 -27.16 17.46 -6.74
CA LEU A 29 -26.34 17.76 -7.92
C LEU A 29 -27.12 17.77 -9.25
N ASP A 30 -28.42 17.46 -9.21
CA ASP A 30 -29.22 17.00 -10.34
C ASP A 30 -28.67 15.69 -10.94
N PRO A 31 -29.41 14.57 -10.88
CA PRO A 31 -28.96 13.28 -11.38
C PRO A 31 -28.54 13.31 -12.86
N THR A 32 -29.09 14.20 -13.68
CA THR A 32 -28.79 14.29 -15.12
C THR A 32 -27.37 14.79 -15.40
N ASN A 33 -26.75 15.48 -14.42
CA ASN A 33 -25.37 15.95 -14.50
C ASN A 33 -24.35 14.89 -14.07
N ILE A 34 -24.80 13.71 -13.66
CA ILE A 34 -23.94 12.63 -13.18
C ILE A 34 -23.92 11.50 -14.20
N LEU A 35 -22.76 11.30 -14.83
CA LEU A 35 -22.56 10.22 -15.79
C LEU A 35 -22.20 8.89 -15.10
N GLN A 36 -21.32 8.94 -14.09
CA GLN A 36 -20.65 7.75 -13.57
C GLN A 36 -20.27 7.88 -12.09
N PHE A 37 -20.45 6.80 -11.33
CA PHE A 37 -19.82 6.57 -10.04
C PHE A 37 -18.71 5.55 -10.15
N VAL A 38 -17.56 5.85 -9.53
CA VAL A 38 -16.46 4.91 -9.38
C VAL A 38 -16.30 4.57 -7.90
N VAL A 39 -16.60 3.32 -7.53
CA VAL A 39 -16.58 2.84 -6.15
C VAL A 39 -15.66 1.63 -6.00
N ASP A 40 -15.08 1.41 -4.82
CA ASP A 40 -14.30 0.18 -4.59
C ASP A 40 -15.18 -1.08 -4.66
N ASN A 41 -14.54 -2.24 -4.78
CA ASN A 41 -15.23 -3.53 -4.98
C ASN A 41 -15.75 -4.16 -3.67
N ALA A 42 -15.88 -3.40 -2.58
CA ALA A 42 -16.41 -3.91 -1.34
C ALA A 42 -17.86 -4.38 -1.50
N SER A 43 -18.21 -5.47 -0.81
CA SER A 43 -19.55 -6.07 -0.87
C SER A 43 -20.68 -5.12 -0.47
N VAL A 44 -20.38 -4.15 0.40
CA VAL A 44 -21.33 -3.11 0.78
C VAL A 44 -21.63 -2.16 -0.38
N ASN A 45 -20.62 -1.77 -1.16
CA ASN A 45 -20.78 -0.88 -2.31
C ASN A 45 -21.58 -1.55 -3.42
N MET A 46 -21.35 -2.85 -3.66
CA MET A 46 -22.15 -3.63 -4.62
C MET A 46 -23.64 -3.65 -4.25
N LYS A 47 -23.96 -3.72 -2.95
CA LYS A 47 -25.35 -3.68 -2.48
C LYS A 47 -25.93 -2.26 -2.54
N THR A 48 -25.13 -1.25 -2.23
CA THR A 48 -25.52 0.16 -2.32
C THR A 48 -25.84 0.57 -3.76
N GLU A 49 -25.01 0.15 -4.71
CA GLU A 49 -25.25 0.32 -6.14
C GLU A 49 -26.60 -0.27 -6.54
N LYS A 50 -26.89 -1.53 -6.18
CA LYS A 50 -28.18 -2.16 -6.50
C LYS A 50 -29.37 -1.34 -6.01
N LEU A 51 -29.28 -0.78 -4.79
CA LEU A 51 -30.34 0.06 -4.23
C LEU A 51 -30.49 1.40 -4.96
N LEU A 52 -29.39 1.97 -5.45
CA LEU A 52 -29.39 3.26 -6.16
C LEU A 52 -29.70 3.12 -7.65
N TYR A 53 -29.43 1.96 -8.24
CA TYR A 53 -29.71 1.69 -9.65
C TYR A 53 -31.22 1.69 -9.93
N GLU A 54 -32.03 1.26 -8.96
CA GLU A 54 -33.50 1.35 -9.04
C GLU A 54 -33.99 2.80 -9.14
N GLU A 55 -33.28 3.75 -8.52
CA GLU A 55 -33.66 5.16 -8.51
C GLU A 55 -33.00 5.98 -9.64
N PHE A 56 -31.77 5.63 -10.02
CA PHE A 56 -30.96 6.38 -10.98
C PHE A 56 -30.36 5.46 -12.06
N PRO A 57 -31.19 4.82 -12.90
CA PRO A 57 -30.76 3.77 -13.83
C PRO A 57 -29.84 4.28 -14.96
N HIS A 58 -29.83 5.59 -15.23
CA HIS A 58 -28.97 6.19 -16.26
C HIS A 58 -27.51 6.35 -15.81
N ILE A 59 -27.25 6.36 -14.51
CA ILE A 59 -25.91 6.55 -13.97
C ILE A 59 -25.12 5.24 -14.07
N GLN A 60 -23.92 5.30 -14.65
CA GLN A 60 -23.03 4.14 -14.73
C GLN A 60 -22.31 3.91 -13.40
N TRP A 61 -22.12 2.64 -13.03
CA TRP A 61 -21.47 2.26 -11.79
C TRP A 61 -20.27 1.36 -12.09
N ASP A 62 -19.08 1.92 -11.95
CA ASP A 62 -17.83 1.24 -12.24
C ASP A 62 -17.04 0.91 -10.98
N ARG A 63 -16.31 -0.20 -11.07
CA ARG A 63 -15.42 -0.64 -10.00
C ARG A 63 -14.10 0.12 -10.09
N CYS A 64 -13.56 0.46 -8.93
CA CYS A 64 -12.27 1.11 -8.82
C CYS A 64 -11.14 0.17 -9.29
N VAL A 65 -10.58 0.48 -10.46
CA VAL A 65 -9.44 -0.26 -11.04
C VAL A 65 -8.26 -0.29 -10.08
N ALA A 66 -7.99 0.80 -9.35
CA ALA A 66 -6.90 0.83 -8.38
C ALA A 66 -7.10 -0.19 -7.24
N HIS A 67 -8.35 -0.41 -6.80
CA HIS A 67 -8.65 -1.46 -5.82
C HIS A 67 -8.49 -2.86 -6.44
N GLY A 68 -8.96 -3.05 -7.68
CA GLY A 68 -8.76 -4.30 -8.42
C GLY A 68 -7.27 -4.67 -8.57
N LEU A 69 -6.42 -3.70 -8.93
CA LEU A 69 -4.98 -3.88 -9.00
C LEU A 69 -4.37 -4.20 -7.63
N ASN A 70 -4.87 -3.57 -6.55
CA ASN A 70 -4.41 -3.88 -5.21
C ASN A 70 -4.72 -5.34 -4.82
N LEU A 71 -5.91 -5.86 -5.17
CA LEU A 71 -6.28 -7.26 -4.94
C LEU A 71 -5.46 -8.22 -5.81
N LEU A 72 -5.24 -7.90 -7.08
CA LEU A 72 -4.36 -8.68 -7.95
C LEU A 72 -2.93 -8.76 -7.37
N CYS A 73 -2.39 -7.63 -6.91
CA CYS A 73 -1.11 -7.60 -6.23
C CYS A 73 -1.12 -8.47 -4.96
N GLU A 74 -2.21 -8.47 -4.20
CA GLU A 74 -2.37 -9.33 -3.02
C GLU A 74 -2.29 -10.81 -3.39
N ASP A 75 -3.00 -11.24 -4.43
CA ASP A 75 -2.99 -12.64 -4.87
C ASP A 75 -1.62 -13.07 -5.40
N ILE A 76 -0.96 -12.22 -6.18
CA ILE A 76 0.44 -12.44 -6.58
C ILE A 76 1.32 -12.57 -5.33
N GLY A 77 1.11 -11.72 -4.34
CA GLY A 77 1.90 -11.68 -3.13
C GLY A 77 1.73 -12.86 -2.18
N LYS A 78 0.71 -13.70 -2.37
CA LYS A 78 0.51 -14.96 -1.64
C LYS A 78 1.36 -16.10 -2.19
N LEU A 79 2.04 -15.92 -3.32
CA LEU A 79 3.03 -16.88 -3.80
C LEU A 79 4.19 -16.94 -2.80
N GLU A 80 4.52 -18.14 -2.32
CA GLU A 80 5.48 -18.36 -1.22
C GLU A 80 6.79 -17.57 -1.38
N TRP A 81 7.41 -17.66 -2.57
CA TRP A 81 8.66 -16.96 -2.85
C TRP A 81 8.52 -15.43 -2.87
N ILE A 82 7.34 -14.89 -3.20
CA ILE A 82 7.06 -13.45 -3.15
C ILE A 82 6.80 -13.02 -1.71
N GLU A 83 6.05 -13.81 -0.96
CA GLU A 83 5.79 -13.57 0.45
C GLU A 83 7.10 -13.52 1.26
N ASP A 84 7.99 -14.47 1.02
CA ASP A 84 9.32 -14.50 1.64
C ASP A 84 10.16 -13.28 1.24
N LEU A 85 10.10 -12.88 -0.03
CA LEU A 85 10.76 -11.67 -0.50
C LEU A 85 10.22 -10.42 0.21
N PHE A 86 8.90 -10.32 0.42
CA PHE A 86 8.31 -9.22 1.18
C PHE A 86 8.79 -9.19 2.61
N LYS A 87 8.76 -10.32 3.32
CA LYS A 87 9.23 -10.42 4.71
C LYS A 87 10.68 -9.99 4.82
N MET A 88 11.57 -10.56 4.00
CA MET A 88 12.98 -10.21 3.99
C MET A 88 13.23 -8.72 3.69
N CYS A 89 12.53 -8.16 2.69
CA CYS A 89 12.69 -6.76 2.33
C CYS A 89 12.16 -5.83 3.44
N ALA A 90 11.01 -6.15 4.01
CA ALA A 90 10.41 -5.39 5.10
C ALA A 90 11.31 -5.35 6.34
N GLU A 91 11.92 -6.49 6.70
CA GLU A 91 12.87 -6.58 7.81
C GLU A 91 14.09 -5.69 7.59
N LYS A 92 14.70 -5.73 6.40
CA LYS A 92 15.86 -4.91 6.05
C LYS A 92 15.54 -3.42 6.05
N VAL A 93 14.42 -3.03 5.45
CA VAL A 93 13.95 -1.64 5.46
C VAL A 93 13.67 -1.17 6.88
N LYS A 94 13.00 -2.00 7.69
CA LYS A 94 12.72 -1.71 9.10
C LYS A 94 14.01 -1.54 9.89
N TYR A 95 15.01 -2.40 9.66
CA TYR A 95 16.31 -2.31 10.32
C TYR A 95 16.98 -0.96 10.04
N VAL A 96 17.14 -0.59 8.76
CA VAL A 96 17.78 0.68 8.39
C VAL A 96 17.01 1.87 8.97
N LYS A 97 15.68 1.91 8.79
CA LYS A 97 14.87 3.06 9.22
C LYS A 97 14.72 3.20 10.74
N ASN A 98 14.84 2.12 11.50
CA ASN A 98 14.67 2.15 12.96
C ASN A 98 15.98 2.37 13.71
N HIS A 99 17.14 2.20 13.07
CA HIS A 99 18.43 2.49 13.69
C HIS A 99 18.89 3.88 13.26
N HIS A 100 18.89 4.84 14.20
CA HIS A 100 19.18 6.25 13.92
C HIS A 100 20.44 6.44 13.07
N MET A 101 21.57 5.83 13.47
CA MET A 101 22.83 5.90 12.72
C MET A 101 22.70 5.37 11.28
N MET A 102 22.00 4.25 11.10
CA MET A 102 21.82 3.64 9.77
C MET A 102 20.93 4.50 8.89
N ASN A 103 19.87 5.07 9.45
CA ASN A 103 18.96 5.94 8.71
C ASN A 103 19.66 7.25 8.31
N THR A 104 20.42 7.86 9.23
CA THR A 104 21.19 9.08 8.96
C THR A 104 22.24 8.83 7.88
N MET A 105 23.11 7.83 8.04
CA MET A 105 24.10 7.47 7.02
C MET A 105 23.46 7.15 5.67
N PHE A 106 22.33 6.42 5.67
CA PHE A 106 21.62 6.15 4.44
C PHE A 106 21.17 7.43 3.75
N LEU A 107 20.54 8.35 4.47
CA LEU A 107 20.03 9.60 3.90
C LEU A 107 21.15 10.53 3.42
N ASP A 108 22.21 10.68 4.21
CA ASP A 108 23.27 11.67 3.97
C ASP A 108 24.29 11.18 2.92
N ASP A 109 24.68 9.91 2.99
CA ASP A 109 25.84 9.39 2.25
C ASP A 109 25.51 8.24 1.28
N PHE A 110 24.38 7.55 1.48
CA PHE A 110 24.08 6.28 0.80
C PHE A 110 22.64 6.20 0.28
N SER A 111 22.17 7.23 -0.43
CA SER A 111 20.84 7.17 -1.03
C SER A 111 20.65 7.89 -2.35
N ASP A 112 21.62 8.71 -2.77
CA ASP A 112 21.46 9.59 -3.95
C ASP A 112 20.16 10.42 -3.85
N GLY A 113 19.87 10.93 -2.65
CA GLY A 113 18.68 11.72 -2.34
C GLY A 113 17.38 10.91 -2.20
N LEU A 114 17.42 9.59 -2.26
CA LEU A 114 16.24 8.74 -2.11
C LEU A 114 16.00 8.29 -0.66
N THR A 115 14.78 7.92 -0.32
CA THR A 115 14.48 7.30 0.99
C THR A 115 13.97 5.88 0.81
N LEU A 116 14.21 5.02 1.79
CA LEU A 116 13.53 3.73 1.87
C LEU A 116 12.05 3.93 2.21
N LEU A 117 11.19 3.18 1.53
CA LEU A 117 9.74 3.21 1.76
C LEU A 117 9.33 2.01 2.61
N LYS A 118 8.49 2.22 3.63
CA LYS A 118 7.87 1.13 4.39
C LYS A 118 6.60 0.69 3.68
N SER A 119 6.22 -0.58 3.82
CA SER A 119 4.88 -1.01 3.44
C SER A 119 3.82 -0.28 4.28
N GLY A 120 2.70 0.03 3.64
CA GLY A 120 1.52 0.58 4.29
C GLY A 120 0.65 -0.55 4.85
N LEU A 121 0.01 -0.28 5.99
CA LEU A 121 -0.81 -1.28 6.68
C LEU A 121 -2.06 -1.71 5.90
N THR A 122 -2.60 -0.84 5.05
CA THR A 122 -3.94 -0.98 4.47
C THR A 122 -3.96 -1.22 2.96
N ARG A 123 -2.80 -1.29 2.29
CA ARG A 123 -2.71 -1.45 0.84
C ARG A 123 -1.58 -2.39 0.45
N PHE A 124 -1.91 -3.56 -0.06
CA PHE A 124 -0.96 -4.59 -0.45
C PHE A 124 0.04 -4.11 -1.51
N MET A 125 -0.40 -3.29 -2.46
CA MET A 125 0.47 -2.74 -3.52
C MET A 125 1.70 -2.00 -2.97
N THR A 126 1.63 -1.47 -1.75
CA THR A 126 2.77 -0.79 -1.10
C THR A 126 3.95 -1.72 -0.81
N ASN A 127 3.72 -3.03 -0.70
CA ASN A 127 4.78 -4.03 -0.58
C ASN A 127 5.67 -4.05 -1.83
N PHE A 128 5.06 -4.02 -3.01
CA PHE A 128 5.79 -3.94 -4.29
C PHE A 128 6.53 -2.61 -4.43
N ILE A 129 5.93 -1.50 -4.00
CA ILE A 129 6.58 -0.18 -3.99
C ILE A 129 7.81 -0.19 -3.08
N MET A 130 7.71 -0.81 -1.90
CA MET A 130 8.85 -0.98 -0.98
C MET A 130 9.97 -1.78 -1.64
N ILE A 131 9.66 -2.93 -2.24
CA ILE A 131 10.67 -3.75 -2.95
C ILE A 131 11.31 -2.95 -4.08
N ASN A 132 10.51 -2.31 -4.92
CA ASN A 132 11.03 -1.53 -6.06
C ASN A 132 11.95 -0.41 -5.58
N ARG A 133 11.58 0.27 -4.48
CA ARG A 133 12.45 1.27 -3.87
C ARG A 133 13.74 0.67 -3.35
N ALA A 134 13.68 -0.42 -2.60
CA ALA A 134 14.86 -1.09 -2.06
C ALA A 134 15.78 -1.58 -3.19
N TYR A 135 15.21 -2.04 -4.30
CA TYR A 135 15.95 -2.43 -5.49
C TYR A 135 16.62 -1.23 -6.18
N ALA A 136 15.91 -0.10 -6.31
CA ALA A 136 16.48 1.13 -6.88
C ALA A 136 17.71 1.61 -6.09
N VAL A 137 17.69 1.52 -4.77
CA VAL A 137 18.82 1.92 -3.90
C VAL A 137 19.77 0.76 -3.53
N ARG A 138 19.68 -0.40 -4.19
CA ARG A 138 20.40 -1.62 -3.80
C ARG A 138 21.92 -1.45 -3.73
N TYR A 139 22.48 -0.65 -4.62
CA TYR A 139 23.92 -0.37 -4.64
C TYR A 139 24.35 0.34 -3.36
N TRP A 140 23.59 1.37 -2.97
CA TRP A 140 23.86 2.13 -1.75
C TRP A 140 23.61 1.32 -0.49
N LEU A 141 22.57 0.48 -0.47
CA LEU A 141 22.33 -0.46 0.63
C LEU A 141 23.52 -1.42 0.83
N ARG A 142 24.09 -1.95 -0.27
CA ARG A 142 25.29 -2.80 -0.19
C ARG A 142 26.49 -2.01 0.34
N LYS A 143 26.71 -0.78 -0.13
CA LYS A 143 27.78 0.09 0.39
C LYS A 143 27.61 0.40 1.88
N LEU A 144 26.40 0.74 2.32
CA LEU A 144 26.10 1.02 3.72
C LEU A 144 26.47 -0.18 4.62
N VAL A 145 26.05 -1.39 4.23
CA VAL A 145 26.39 -2.62 4.96
C VAL A 145 27.91 -2.91 4.95
N ASN A 146 28.56 -2.69 3.81
CA ASN A 146 29.99 -2.97 3.63
C ASN A 146 30.92 -1.86 4.13
N SER A 147 30.39 -0.71 4.54
CA SER A 147 31.17 0.44 5.03
C SER A 147 32.00 0.13 6.28
N GLY A 148 31.79 -1.03 6.93
CA GLY A 148 32.57 -1.46 8.09
C GLY A 148 32.19 -0.76 9.39
N ILE A 149 31.55 0.41 9.31
CA ILE A 149 31.16 1.26 10.44
C ILE A 149 30.13 0.55 11.35
N CYS A 150 29.40 -0.45 10.82
CA CYS A 150 28.29 -1.13 11.53
C CYS A 150 28.57 -2.60 11.94
N MET A 151 29.79 -3.12 11.73
CA MET A 151 30.06 -4.58 11.74
C MET A 151 29.98 -5.28 13.11
N LYS A 152 30.03 -4.60 14.26
CA LYS A 152 30.06 -5.32 15.56
C LYS A 152 28.71 -5.94 15.98
N LYS A 153 27.56 -5.42 15.53
CA LYS A 153 26.23 -5.98 15.89
C LYS A 153 25.53 -6.69 14.72
N VAL A 154 25.74 -6.24 13.48
CA VAL A 154 25.14 -6.86 12.28
C VAL A 154 25.74 -8.23 11.96
N TRP A 155 27.05 -8.39 12.19
CA TRP A 155 27.75 -9.65 11.91
C TRP A 155 27.32 -10.80 12.85
N LEU A 156 26.95 -10.48 14.09
CA LEU A 156 26.39 -11.46 15.03
C LEU A 156 24.98 -11.92 14.63
N MET A 157 24.12 -11.05 14.11
CA MET A 157 22.79 -11.44 13.63
C MET A 157 22.85 -12.26 12.34
N LEU A 158 23.76 -11.94 11.41
CA LEU A 158 23.92 -12.69 10.16
C LEU A 158 24.46 -14.11 10.38
N LYS A 159 25.22 -14.35 11.47
CA LYS A 159 25.64 -15.70 11.89
C LYS A 159 24.47 -16.54 12.44
N VAL A 160 23.53 -15.93 13.16
CA VAL A 160 22.37 -16.63 13.75
C VAL A 160 21.33 -17.01 12.68
N LEU A 161 21.26 -16.26 11.58
CA LEU A 161 20.26 -16.47 10.52
C LEU A 161 20.76 -17.27 9.30
N GLY A 162 21.95 -17.88 9.35
CA GLY A 162 22.44 -18.79 8.28
C GLY A 162 22.63 -18.15 6.90
N ALA A 163 22.59 -16.82 6.78
CA ALA A 163 22.51 -16.11 5.50
C ALA A 163 23.88 -15.85 4.81
N VAL A 164 24.93 -16.59 5.18
CA VAL A 164 26.28 -16.45 4.57
C VAL A 164 26.32 -16.93 3.11
N LYS A 165 25.31 -17.67 2.63
CA LYS A 165 25.32 -18.21 1.26
C LYS A 165 24.69 -17.32 0.18
N VAL A 166 24.03 -16.19 0.51
CA VAL A 166 23.18 -15.48 -0.47
C VAL A 166 23.88 -14.29 -1.16
N PHE A 167 25.09 -13.89 -0.75
CA PHE A 167 25.77 -12.71 -1.31
C PHE A 167 27.17 -12.94 -1.89
N ASN A 168 27.58 -14.20 -2.08
CA ASN A 168 28.82 -14.56 -2.77
C ASN A 168 28.53 -15.17 -4.16
N VAL A 169 27.89 -14.39 -5.03
CA VAL A 169 28.03 -14.46 -6.49
C VAL A 169 28.04 -13.04 -7.03
#